data_AF-A0A973XZX2-F1
#
_entry.id   AF-A0A973XZX2-F1
#
_cell.length_a   1.000
_cell.length_b   1.000
_cell.length_c   1.000
_cell.angle_alpha   90.00
_cell.angle_beta   90.00
_cell.angle_gamma   90.00
#
_symmetry.space_group_name_H-M   'P 1'
#
loop_
_entity.id
_entity.type
_entity.pdbx_description
1 polymer ?
#
loop_
_entity_poly.entity_id
_entity_poly.type
_entity_poly.pdbx_seq_one_letter_code
_entity_poly.pdbx_strand_id
1 'polypeptide(L)'
;TKPTKRPAVQVGDPFQEKLLIECTLEIFKEKLVAGIQDLGGAGLSCATSELASAGSGGMRVELDTVPLRDATLSPEEILMSESQERMCAIVEPQHVERFLEICEKWDVIATVIGEVTDGDHLEIFWHGELIVDVPPGTVAHEGPTYHRPYARPSWQDALQADDANKLPRPQNAEELRAQVLKLVASPNQASKAWITDQYDRFVQGNTVLAQPEDAGMVRIDEESNLGVAMATDGNGRYAKLDPYTGAQLALAEAYRNVAASGAKPLAISDCLNFGSPEDPDVMWQFAEATRGLADGCLQLGTPVTGGNVSLYNQTGETAIHPTPVVAVLGVIDDVNRRTPIAFAEEGQLLYLLGDTREEFGGSAWSQVVHHHLGGLPPQVDLDREKLLADILISASRDGMIDAAHDLSDGGLVQAVVESCLRGGNGARLVVPDGLDAFTFLLSESAGRAVVAVPRSEELRFTDMCGARGLPATRIGVVDGDTIEVQGEFSI
;
A
#
# COMPACT_ATOMS: atom_id res chain seq x y z
N THR A 1 30.51 -25.09 -12.57
CA THR A 1 30.54 -23.99 -11.59
C THR A 1 29.22 -23.25 -11.71
N LYS A 2 28.42 -23.15 -10.64
CA LYS A 2 27.19 -22.33 -10.68
C LYS A 2 27.60 -20.89 -11.07
N PRO A 3 26.87 -20.19 -11.94
CA PRO A 3 27.10 -18.76 -12.16
C PRO A 3 27.06 -18.09 -10.80
N THR A 4 28.14 -17.39 -10.46
CA THR A 4 28.20 -16.59 -9.24
C THR A 4 27.12 -15.51 -9.39
N LYS A 5 26.25 -15.36 -8.38
CA LYS A 5 25.20 -14.32 -8.31
C LYS A 5 25.81 -12.90 -8.16
N ARG A 6 26.78 -12.53 -9.01
CA ARG A 6 27.37 -11.18 -9.06
C ARG A 6 26.39 -10.10 -9.59
N PRO A 7 25.46 -10.36 -10.53
CA PRO A 7 24.62 -9.28 -11.08
C PRO A 7 23.50 -8.78 -10.15
N ALA A 8 23.25 -9.40 -8.99
CA ALA A 8 22.13 -9.05 -8.11
C ALA A 8 22.49 -8.04 -6.99
N VAL A 9 23.70 -7.48 -6.98
CA VAL A 9 24.10 -6.49 -5.97
C VAL A 9 23.86 -5.10 -6.56
N GLN A 10 22.68 -4.54 -6.29
CA GLN A 10 22.41 -3.13 -6.53
C GLN A 10 23.04 -2.30 -5.41
N VAL A 11 23.73 -1.23 -5.77
CA VAL A 11 24.29 -0.24 -4.83
C VAL A 11 23.79 1.11 -5.29
N GLY A 12 22.87 1.70 -4.53
CA GLY A 12 22.40 3.07 -4.76
C GLY A 12 23.34 4.10 -4.14
N ASP A 13 23.32 5.30 -4.70
CA ASP A 13 23.97 6.51 -4.20
C ASP A 13 22.89 7.57 -3.90
N PRO A 14 22.33 7.59 -2.68
CA PRO A 14 21.25 8.52 -2.32
C PRO A 14 21.71 9.99 -2.33
N PHE A 15 23.02 10.26 -2.30
CA PHE A 15 23.53 11.63 -2.41
C PHE A 15 23.43 12.12 -3.86
N GLN A 16 23.84 11.28 -4.81
CA GLN A 16 23.67 11.59 -6.22
C GLN A 16 22.19 11.65 -6.61
N GLU A 17 21.37 10.74 -6.06
CA GLU A 17 19.92 10.74 -6.28
C GLU A 17 19.30 12.08 -5.84
N LYS A 18 19.71 12.62 -4.69
CA LYS A 18 19.20 13.92 -4.23
C LYS A 18 19.54 15.06 -5.18
N LEU A 19 20.76 15.09 -5.72
CA LEU A 19 21.18 16.08 -6.72
C LEU A 19 20.38 15.94 -8.02
N LEU A 20 20.16 14.69 -8.44
CA LEU A 20 19.35 14.36 -9.62
C LEU A 20 17.90 14.81 -9.46
N ILE A 21 17.29 14.63 -8.29
CA ILE A 21 15.93 15.12 -7.98
C ILE A 21 15.85 16.64 -8.12
N GLU A 22 16.74 17.39 -7.45
CA GLU A 22 16.72 18.86 -7.51
C GLU A 22 16.98 19.39 -8.92
N CYS A 23 17.93 18.79 -9.63
CA CYS A 23 18.21 19.08 -11.04
C CYS A 23 16.97 18.88 -11.91
N THR A 24 16.30 17.74 -11.76
CA THR A 24 15.10 17.38 -12.53
C THR A 24 13.92 18.31 -12.22
N LEU A 25 13.73 18.68 -10.95
CA LEU A 25 12.68 19.63 -10.55
C LEU A 25 12.90 21.03 -11.14
N GLU A 26 14.15 21.51 -11.19
CA GLU A 26 14.48 22.79 -11.83
C GLU A 26 14.27 22.74 -13.36
N ILE A 27 14.68 21.64 -14.01
CA ILE A 27 14.44 21.37 -15.43
C ILE A 27 12.94 21.41 -15.76
N PHE A 28 12.10 20.77 -14.94
CA PHE A 28 10.65 20.79 -15.13
C PHE A 28 10.05 22.17 -14.92
N LYS A 29 10.53 22.93 -13.92
CA LYS A 29 10.08 24.29 -13.67
C LYS A 29 10.34 25.22 -14.86
N GLU A 30 11.46 25.04 -15.54
CA GLU A 30 11.82 25.79 -16.74
C GLU A 30 11.22 25.20 -18.04
N LYS A 31 10.54 24.04 -17.97
CA LYS A 31 9.89 23.36 -19.11
C LYS A 31 10.87 23.01 -20.24
N LEU A 32 12.04 22.50 -19.89
CA LEU A 32 13.13 22.27 -20.87
C LEU A 32 13.06 20.89 -21.55
N VAL A 33 12.28 19.95 -21.01
CA VAL A 33 12.18 18.57 -21.50
C VAL A 33 10.84 18.31 -22.19
N ALA A 34 10.89 17.59 -23.32
CA ALA A 34 9.72 17.07 -24.02
C ALA A 34 9.29 15.70 -23.48
N GLY A 35 10.24 14.93 -22.94
CA GLY A 35 10.01 13.63 -22.30
C GLY A 35 11.20 13.28 -21.41
N ILE A 36 10.97 12.49 -20.37
CA ILE A 36 12.01 12.01 -19.47
C ILE A 36 11.61 10.64 -18.93
N GLN A 37 12.58 9.75 -18.74
CA GLN A 37 12.38 8.39 -18.25
C GLN A 37 13.50 8.02 -17.28
N ASP A 38 13.17 7.31 -16.22
CA ASP A 38 14.16 6.69 -15.34
C ASP A 38 14.79 5.45 -15.98
N LEU A 39 16.01 5.11 -15.59
CA LEU A 39 16.68 3.88 -16.05
C LEU A 39 16.65 2.84 -14.93
N GLY A 40 15.61 2.02 -14.94
CA GLY A 40 15.45 0.86 -14.07
C GLY A 40 15.86 -0.46 -14.74
N GLY A 41 14.90 -1.40 -14.78
CA GLY A 41 15.08 -2.72 -15.37
C GLY A 41 15.51 -2.66 -16.84
N ALA A 42 16.51 -3.46 -17.20
CA ALA A 42 17.16 -3.45 -18.52
C ALA A 42 17.83 -2.12 -18.94
N GLY A 43 17.86 -1.10 -18.08
CA GLY A 43 18.72 0.07 -18.23
C GLY A 43 18.45 0.94 -19.46
N LEU A 44 19.50 1.22 -20.23
CA LEU A 44 19.45 2.15 -21.36
C LEU A 44 18.61 1.61 -22.52
N SER A 45 18.56 0.30 -22.72
CA SER A 45 17.75 -0.31 -23.77
C SER A 45 16.26 -0.06 -23.54
N CYS A 46 15.78 -0.22 -22.31
CA CYS A 46 14.40 0.04 -21.94
C CYS A 46 14.08 1.52 -22.15
N ALA A 47 14.86 2.42 -21.53
CA ALA A 47 14.60 3.85 -21.61
C ALA A 47 14.59 4.38 -23.05
N THR A 48 15.56 3.99 -23.88
CA THR A 48 15.64 4.45 -25.27
C THR A 48 14.53 3.87 -26.14
N SER A 49 14.18 2.60 -25.96
CA SER A 49 13.08 1.98 -26.71
C SER A 49 11.71 2.52 -26.32
N GLU A 50 11.44 2.73 -25.03
CA GLU A 50 10.17 3.29 -24.56
C GLU A 50 10.01 4.75 -24.99
N LEU A 51 11.06 5.58 -24.86
CA LEU A 51 11.04 6.97 -25.32
C LEU A 51 10.85 7.06 -26.85
N ALA A 52 11.55 6.21 -27.62
CA ALA A 52 11.38 6.16 -29.07
C ALA A 52 9.97 5.67 -29.46
N SER A 53 9.44 4.68 -28.76
CA SER A 53 8.11 4.09 -29.00
C SER A 53 6.95 5.02 -28.64
N ALA A 54 7.10 5.81 -27.57
CA ALA A 54 6.13 6.83 -27.17
C ALA A 54 6.19 8.11 -28.04
N GLY A 55 7.29 8.29 -28.78
CA GLY A 55 7.53 9.42 -29.67
C GLY A 55 6.82 9.31 -31.03
N SER A 56 7.06 10.31 -31.89
CA SER A 56 6.52 10.35 -33.26
C SER A 56 7.56 10.09 -34.35
N GLY A 57 8.77 9.66 -33.96
CA GLY A 57 9.89 9.40 -34.85
C GLY A 57 10.83 8.34 -34.29
N GLY A 58 11.91 8.06 -35.01
CA GLY A 58 12.96 7.11 -34.64
C GLY A 58 13.94 7.71 -33.64
N MET A 59 14.94 6.93 -33.27
CA MET A 59 16.01 7.40 -32.39
C MET A 59 17.33 6.81 -32.84
N ARG A 60 18.34 7.68 -32.97
CA ARG A 60 19.72 7.29 -33.25
C ARG A 60 20.54 7.52 -31.98
N VAL A 61 21.14 6.46 -31.45
CA VAL A 61 21.96 6.50 -30.23
C VAL A 61 23.40 6.11 -30.56
N GLU A 62 24.35 6.91 -30.10
CA GLU A 62 25.79 6.68 -30.24
C GLU A 62 26.33 6.17 -28.90
N LEU A 63 26.48 4.86 -28.77
CA LEU A 63 26.80 4.23 -27.49
C LEU A 63 28.18 4.65 -26.95
N ASP A 64 29.12 5.06 -27.82
CA ASP A 64 30.44 5.61 -27.50
C ASP A 64 30.39 6.87 -26.61
N THR A 65 29.27 7.57 -26.61
CA THR A 65 29.09 8.82 -25.86
C THR A 65 28.57 8.59 -24.44
N VAL A 66 28.07 7.39 -24.14
CA VAL A 66 27.51 7.06 -22.83
C VAL A 66 28.63 7.10 -21.78
N PRO A 67 28.47 7.87 -20.68
CA PRO A 67 29.45 7.86 -19.60
C PRO A 67 29.59 6.47 -18.99
N LEU A 68 30.82 5.92 -19.01
CA LEU A 68 31.11 4.59 -18.49
C LEU A 68 31.87 4.66 -17.17
N ARG A 69 31.43 3.88 -16.18
CA ARG A 69 32.18 3.66 -14.94
C ARG A 69 33.38 2.72 -15.15
N ASP A 70 33.26 1.82 -16.12
CA ASP A 70 34.30 0.90 -16.56
C ASP A 70 34.39 0.94 -18.09
N ALA A 71 35.53 1.35 -18.61
CA ALA A 71 35.77 1.49 -20.05
C ALA A 71 35.88 0.13 -20.79
N THR A 72 35.87 -0.99 -20.07
CA THR A 72 35.99 -2.35 -20.63
C THR A 72 34.65 -3.04 -20.89
N LEU A 73 33.53 -2.37 -20.57
CA LEU A 73 32.18 -2.91 -20.78
C LEU A 73 31.92 -3.17 -22.26
N SER A 74 31.31 -4.32 -22.55
CA SER A 74 30.82 -4.64 -23.90
C SER A 74 29.53 -3.87 -24.21
N PRO A 75 29.16 -3.71 -25.50
CA PRO A 75 27.95 -2.95 -25.86
C PRO A 75 26.68 -3.49 -25.21
N GLU A 76 26.54 -4.81 -25.08
CA GLU A 76 25.41 -5.43 -24.38
C GLU A 76 25.40 -5.12 -22.88
N GLU A 77 26.57 -5.04 -22.24
CA GLU A 77 26.68 -4.65 -20.83
C GLU A 77 26.33 -3.17 -20.62
N ILE A 78 26.71 -2.28 -21.54
CA ILE A 78 26.35 -0.86 -21.48
C ILE A 78 24.83 -0.70 -21.61
N LEU A 79 24.22 -1.39 -22.58
CA LEU A 79 22.78 -1.30 -22.84
C LEU A 79 21.93 -1.87 -21.70
N MET A 80 22.29 -3.05 -21.19
CA MET A 80 21.51 -3.77 -20.16
C MET A 80 21.89 -3.39 -18.72
N SER A 81 22.88 -2.51 -18.52
CA SER A 81 23.32 -2.12 -17.18
C SER A 81 22.18 -1.47 -16.40
N GLU A 82 21.91 -1.97 -15.20
CA GLU A 82 20.94 -1.43 -14.22
C GLU A 82 21.65 -0.59 -13.15
N SER A 83 22.71 0.13 -13.54
CA SER A 83 23.35 1.11 -12.66
C SER A 83 22.31 2.13 -12.18
N GLN A 84 22.38 2.49 -10.90
CA GLN A 84 21.38 3.35 -10.25
C GLN A 84 21.61 4.85 -10.60
N GLU A 85 20.68 5.71 -10.18
CA GLU A 85 20.71 7.17 -10.32
C GLU A 85 20.91 7.70 -11.76
N ARG A 86 20.15 7.15 -12.71
CA ARG A 86 20.21 7.58 -14.12
C ARG A 86 18.82 7.95 -14.66
N MET A 87 18.79 8.99 -15.49
CA MET A 87 17.61 9.44 -16.24
C MET A 87 17.98 9.65 -17.71
N CYS A 88 17.03 9.43 -18.62
CA CYS A 88 17.14 9.78 -20.04
C CYS A 88 16.12 10.89 -20.34
N ALA A 89 16.55 11.98 -20.96
CA ALA A 89 15.71 13.13 -21.27
C ALA A 89 15.74 13.46 -22.77
N ILE A 90 14.58 13.83 -23.30
CA ILE A 90 14.42 14.38 -24.65
C ILE A 90 14.32 15.90 -24.54
N VAL A 91 15.26 16.61 -25.16
CA VAL A 91 15.41 18.06 -25.06
C VAL A 91 15.45 18.65 -26.46
N GLU A 92 14.64 19.67 -26.71
CA GLU A 92 14.66 20.37 -28.01
C GLU A 92 16.00 21.11 -28.20
N PRO A 93 16.56 21.19 -29.42
CA PRO A 93 17.90 21.72 -29.65
C PRO A 93 18.18 23.09 -29.03
N GLN A 94 17.20 24.00 -29.01
CA GLN A 94 17.35 25.33 -28.43
C GLN A 94 17.40 25.36 -26.89
N HIS A 95 17.01 24.27 -26.22
CA HIS A 95 17.03 24.16 -24.76
C HIS A 95 18.25 23.38 -24.23
N VAL A 96 19.01 22.71 -25.10
CA VAL A 96 20.13 21.83 -24.70
C VAL A 96 21.19 22.56 -23.88
N GLU A 97 21.61 23.75 -24.29
CA GLU A 97 22.60 24.55 -23.55
C GLU A 97 22.11 24.84 -22.13
N ARG A 98 20.86 25.32 -22.00
CA ARG A 98 20.27 25.63 -20.70
C ARG A 98 20.10 24.39 -19.82
N PHE A 99 19.71 23.26 -20.41
CA PHE A 99 19.59 21.98 -19.72
C PHE A 99 20.94 21.56 -19.11
N LEU A 100 22.02 21.61 -19.91
CA LEU A 100 23.37 21.23 -19.46
C LEU A 100 23.91 22.17 -18.39
N GLU A 101 23.63 23.49 -18.47
CA GLU A 101 23.96 24.44 -17.41
C GLU A 101 23.31 24.08 -16.07
N ILE A 102 22.05 23.64 -16.08
CA ILE A 102 21.35 23.21 -14.86
C ILE A 102 21.97 21.91 -14.33
N CYS A 103 22.26 20.94 -15.20
CA CYS A 103 22.95 19.71 -14.81
C CYS A 103 24.31 20.01 -14.16
N GLU A 104 25.12 20.89 -14.75
CA GLU A 104 26.41 21.31 -14.18
C GLU A 104 26.25 22.00 -12.82
N LYS A 105 25.27 22.92 -12.69
CA LYS A 105 24.96 23.60 -11.43
C LYS A 105 24.70 22.62 -10.28
N TRP A 106 24.01 21.52 -10.56
CA TRP A 106 23.66 20.49 -9.58
C TRP A 106 24.66 19.34 -9.49
N ASP A 107 25.80 19.42 -10.18
CA ASP A 107 26.81 18.34 -10.24
C ASP A 107 26.21 17.01 -10.72
N VAL A 108 25.31 17.09 -11.71
CA VAL A 108 24.71 15.95 -12.40
C VAL A 108 25.39 15.78 -13.75
N ILE A 109 26.05 14.64 -13.95
CA ILE A 109 26.69 14.32 -15.22
C ILE A 109 25.60 14.11 -16.29
N ALA A 110 25.64 14.92 -17.34
CA ALA A 110 24.73 14.80 -18.48
C ALA A 110 25.52 14.84 -19.80
N THR A 111 25.19 13.92 -20.71
CA THR A 111 25.79 13.83 -22.04
C THR A 111 24.69 13.64 -23.08
N VAL A 112 24.79 14.33 -24.20
CA VAL A 112 23.93 14.05 -25.36
C VAL A 112 24.41 12.76 -26.00
N ILE A 113 23.57 11.71 -25.94
CA ILE A 113 23.93 10.37 -26.41
C ILE A 113 23.34 10.01 -27.79
N GLY A 114 22.57 10.92 -28.38
CA GLY A 114 21.83 10.63 -29.60
C GLY A 114 20.85 11.73 -29.97
N GLU A 115 20.05 11.45 -30.99
CA GLU A 115 19.01 12.34 -31.49
C GLU A 115 17.73 11.57 -31.83
N VAL A 116 16.58 12.23 -31.67
CA VAL A 116 15.31 11.77 -32.25
C VAL A 116 15.37 12.07 -33.75
N THR A 117 15.00 11.09 -34.58
CA THR A 117 15.09 11.19 -36.04
C THR A 117 13.69 11.20 -36.68
N ASP A 118 13.60 11.64 -37.94
CA ASP A 118 12.38 11.54 -38.74
C ASP A 118 12.08 10.10 -39.21
N GLY A 119 12.91 9.13 -38.83
CA GLY A 119 12.72 7.71 -39.14
C GLY A 119 11.65 7.05 -38.27
N ASP A 120 11.56 5.74 -38.32
CA ASP A 120 10.62 4.91 -37.54
C ASP A 120 11.33 3.81 -36.73
N HIS A 121 12.66 3.81 -36.72
CA HIS A 121 13.50 2.78 -36.11
C HIS A 121 14.32 3.32 -34.94
N LEU A 122 14.61 2.45 -33.97
CA LEU A 122 15.67 2.65 -32.97
C LEU A 122 16.96 2.06 -33.53
N GLU A 123 17.92 2.95 -33.81
CA GLU A 123 19.25 2.61 -34.29
C GLU A 123 20.29 2.91 -33.21
N ILE A 124 21.07 1.91 -32.80
CA ILE A 124 22.17 2.08 -31.85
C ILE A 124 23.49 1.72 -32.52
N PHE A 125 24.44 2.65 -32.46
CA PHE A 125 25.77 2.53 -33.03
C PHE A 125 26.82 2.35 -31.94
N TRP A 126 27.84 1.53 -32.22
CA TRP A 126 29.02 1.36 -31.38
C TRP A 126 30.27 1.26 -32.25
N HIS A 127 31.25 2.13 -31.98
CA HIS A 127 32.47 2.29 -32.80
C HIS A 127 32.17 2.50 -34.29
N GLY A 128 31.05 3.18 -34.60
CA GLY A 128 30.57 3.43 -35.96
C GLY A 128 29.85 2.25 -36.63
N GLU A 129 29.73 1.09 -35.97
CA GLU A 129 28.96 -0.06 -36.45
C GLU A 129 27.53 -0.02 -35.89
N LEU A 130 26.53 -0.30 -36.74
CA LEU A 130 25.14 -0.43 -36.33
C LEU A 130 24.93 -1.78 -35.61
N ILE A 131 24.66 -1.75 -34.31
CA ILE A 131 24.55 -2.94 -33.46
C ILE A 131 23.09 -3.26 -33.06
N VAL A 132 22.19 -2.28 -33.11
CA VAL A 132 20.73 -2.46 -32.92
C VAL A 132 20.01 -1.68 -34.01
N ASP A 133 19.08 -2.34 -34.69
CA ASP A 133 18.17 -1.75 -35.68
C ASP A 133 16.82 -2.47 -35.55
N VAL A 134 15.90 -1.83 -34.85
CA VAL A 134 14.59 -2.43 -34.53
C VAL A 134 13.47 -1.38 -34.56
N PRO A 135 12.23 -1.75 -34.93
CA PRO A 135 11.07 -0.93 -34.65
C PRO A 135 10.88 -0.78 -33.12
N PRO A 136 10.83 0.43 -32.54
CA PRO A 136 10.79 0.63 -31.10
C PRO A 136 9.62 -0.08 -30.39
N GLY A 137 8.44 -0.13 -31.04
CA GLY A 137 7.26 -0.83 -30.50
C GLY A 137 7.53 -2.30 -30.18
N THR A 138 8.29 -2.98 -31.04
CA THR A 138 8.57 -4.43 -30.92
C THR A 138 9.35 -4.80 -29.66
N VAL A 139 10.17 -3.88 -29.15
CA VAL A 139 10.98 -4.08 -27.95
C VAL A 139 10.39 -3.44 -26.71
N ALA A 140 9.56 -2.39 -26.84
CA ALA A 140 8.97 -1.68 -25.71
C ALA A 140 7.69 -2.35 -25.18
N HIS A 141 6.70 -2.65 -26.04
CA HIS A 141 5.38 -3.08 -25.57
C HIS A 141 4.60 -4.02 -26.49
N GLU A 142 5.11 -4.37 -27.68
CA GLU A 142 4.48 -5.33 -28.59
C GLU A 142 4.96 -6.78 -28.38
N GLY A 143 5.51 -7.08 -27.20
CA GLY A 143 5.89 -8.43 -26.82
C GLY A 143 4.71 -9.41 -26.88
N PRO A 144 4.94 -10.69 -27.19
CA PRO A 144 3.86 -11.66 -27.30
C PRO A 144 3.12 -11.84 -25.96
N THR A 145 1.79 -11.70 -25.99
CA THR A 145 0.95 -11.99 -24.83
C THR A 145 0.60 -13.47 -24.75
N TYR A 146 0.62 -14.05 -23.55
CA TYR A 146 0.31 -15.46 -23.34
C TYR A 146 -1.09 -15.65 -22.75
N HIS A 147 -1.92 -16.46 -23.42
CA HIS A 147 -3.17 -16.98 -22.83
C HIS A 147 -2.86 -18.25 -22.03
N ARG A 148 -2.41 -18.06 -20.78
CA ARG A 148 -2.04 -19.17 -19.91
C ARG A 148 -3.29 -19.91 -19.41
N PRO A 149 -3.26 -21.26 -19.36
CA PRO A 149 -4.34 -22.01 -18.74
C PRO A 149 -4.39 -21.69 -17.25
N TYR A 150 -5.59 -21.55 -16.72
CA TYR A 150 -5.80 -21.42 -15.29
C TYR A 150 -7.03 -22.23 -14.87
N ALA A 151 -6.99 -22.79 -13.67
CA ALA A 151 -8.06 -23.63 -13.14
C ALA A 151 -8.17 -23.43 -11.62
N ARG A 152 -9.40 -23.45 -11.11
CA ARG A 152 -9.60 -23.38 -9.66
C ARG A 152 -8.96 -24.61 -9.00
N PRO A 153 -8.11 -24.42 -7.97
CA PRO A 153 -7.45 -25.52 -7.30
C PRO A 153 -8.42 -26.54 -6.71
N SER A 154 -8.10 -27.82 -6.83
CA SER A 154 -8.94 -28.90 -6.27
C SER A 154 -9.00 -28.91 -4.74
N TRP A 155 -8.00 -28.31 -4.09
CA TRP A 155 -7.91 -28.19 -2.62
C TRP A 155 -8.68 -26.99 -2.06
N GLN A 156 -9.18 -26.06 -2.88
CA GLN A 156 -9.77 -24.80 -2.43
C GLN A 156 -11.01 -25.03 -1.54
N ASP A 157 -11.90 -25.96 -1.91
CA ASP A 157 -13.11 -26.24 -1.12
C ASP A 157 -12.80 -26.83 0.25
N ALA A 158 -11.78 -27.70 0.33
CA ALA A 158 -11.35 -28.27 1.60
C ALA A 158 -10.77 -27.21 2.52
N LEU A 159 -9.98 -26.28 1.99
CA LEU A 159 -9.44 -25.13 2.73
C LEU A 159 -10.56 -24.23 3.27
N GLN A 160 -11.54 -23.91 2.43
CA GLN A 160 -12.67 -23.05 2.83
C GLN A 160 -13.62 -23.74 3.83
N ALA A 161 -13.75 -25.08 3.78
CA ALA A 161 -14.58 -25.84 4.71
C ALA A 161 -13.95 -26.04 6.11
N ASP A 162 -12.63 -25.85 6.23
CA ASP A 162 -11.87 -25.98 7.47
C ASP A 162 -12.00 -24.72 8.36
N ASP A 163 -13.26 -24.45 8.73
CA ASP A 163 -13.70 -23.25 9.41
C ASP A 163 -13.06 -23.05 10.80
N ALA A 164 -12.40 -21.90 10.97
CA ALA A 164 -11.80 -21.46 12.22
C ALA A 164 -12.82 -21.33 13.38
N ASN A 165 -14.11 -21.20 13.09
CA ASN A 165 -15.17 -21.20 14.11
C ASN A 165 -15.27 -22.50 14.91
N LYS A 166 -14.73 -23.60 14.39
CA LYS A 166 -14.69 -24.91 15.07
C LYS A 166 -13.53 -25.02 16.08
N LEU A 167 -12.61 -24.05 16.08
CA LEU A 167 -11.44 -24.08 16.95
C LEU A 167 -11.84 -23.87 18.43
N PRO A 168 -11.10 -24.47 19.39
CA PRO A 168 -11.40 -24.31 20.81
C PRO A 168 -11.32 -22.84 21.26
N ARG A 169 -12.42 -22.33 21.80
CA ARG A 169 -12.52 -20.98 22.39
C ARG A 169 -12.03 -20.96 23.85
N PRO A 170 -11.61 -19.79 24.37
CA PRO A 170 -11.35 -19.63 25.79
C PRO A 170 -12.62 -19.93 26.59
N GLN A 171 -12.50 -20.71 27.66
CA GLN A 171 -13.63 -21.16 28.47
C GLN A 171 -13.99 -20.20 29.60
N ASN A 172 -13.11 -19.24 29.89
CA ASN A 172 -13.23 -18.28 30.98
C ASN A 172 -12.41 -17.02 30.67
N ALA A 173 -12.59 -15.98 31.50
CA ALA A 173 -11.95 -14.70 31.32
C ALA A 173 -10.41 -14.74 31.42
N GLU A 174 -9.84 -15.66 32.22
CA GLU A 174 -8.39 -15.80 32.35
C GLU A 174 -7.77 -16.35 31.05
N GLU A 175 -8.41 -17.36 30.46
CA GLU A 175 -8.01 -17.90 29.15
C GLU A 175 -8.18 -16.86 28.03
N LEU A 176 -9.28 -16.09 28.03
CA LEU A 176 -9.49 -15.02 27.05
C LEU A 176 -8.39 -13.95 27.17
N ARG A 177 -8.10 -13.50 28.40
CA ARG A 177 -7.00 -12.57 28.69
C ARG A 177 -5.67 -13.10 28.18
N ALA A 178 -5.37 -14.38 28.43
CA ALA A 178 -4.13 -15.00 27.98
C ALA A 178 -4.02 -15.04 26.44
N GLN A 179 -5.13 -15.32 25.73
CA GLN A 179 -5.16 -15.31 24.28
C GLN A 179 -5.03 -13.90 23.69
N VAL A 180 -5.68 -12.90 24.29
CA VAL A 180 -5.53 -11.49 23.92
C VAL A 180 -4.07 -11.07 24.05
N LEU A 181 -3.44 -11.31 25.21
CA LEU A 181 -2.02 -10.98 25.43
C LEU A 181 -1.10 -11.69 24.44
N LYS A 182 -1.40 -12.95 24.10
CA LYS A 182 -0.63 -13.70 23.09
C LYS A 182 -0.76 -13.08 21.69
N LEU A 183 -1.96 -12.61 21.32
CA LEU A 183 -2.22 -12.00 20.02
C LEU A 183 -1.53 -10.65 19.87
N VAL A 184 -1.74 -9.73 20.81
CA VAL A 184 -1.20 -8.35 20.74
C VAL A 184 0.33 -8.33 20.83
N ALA A 185 0.92 -9.34 21.48
CA ALA A 185 2.38 -9.52 21.54
C ALA A 185 2.96 -10.31 20.36
N SER A 186 2.13 -10.79 19.42
CA SER A 186 2.61 -11.56 18.27
C SER A 186 3.38 -10.67 17.28
N PRO A 187 4.39 -11.18 16.54
CA PRO A 187 5.22 -10.34 15.67
C PRO A 187 4.44 -9.52 14.63
N ASN A 188 3.34 -10.05 14.12
CA ASN A 188 2.48 -9.37 13.15
C ASN A 188 1.67 -8.23 13.79
N GLN A 189 1.37 -8.29 15.09
CA GLN A 189 0.58 -7.29 15.83
C GLN A 189 1.42 -6.36 16.72
N ALA A 190 2.62 -6.78 17.09
CA ALA A 190 3.51 -5.99 17.93
C ALA A 190 3.99 -4.73 17.19
N SER A 191 4.41 -3.72 17.96
CA SER A 191 4.91 -2.45 17.43
C SER A 191 5.98 -2.64 16.34
N LYS A 192 5.82 -1.89 15.26
CA LYS A 192 6.78 -1.82 14.14
C LYS A 192 7.89 -0.78 14.36
N ALA A 193 8.00 -0.22 15.58
CA ALA A 193 8.97 0.81 15.94
C ALA A 193 10.42 0.44 15.55
N TRP A 194 10.80 -0.83 15.67
CA TRP A 194 12.14 -1.26 15.28
C TRP A 194 12.45 -1.02 13.80
N ILE A 195 11.45 -1.04 12.92
CA ILE A 195 11.56 -0.69 11.51
C ILE A 195 11.53 0.84 11.40
N THR A 196 10.46 1.45 11.92
CA THR A 196 10.12 2.83 11.61
C THR A 196 11.03 3.86 12.28
N ASP A 197 11.64 3.55 13.42
CA ASP A 197 12.55 4.46 14.13
C ASP A 197 13.91 4.59 13.44
N GLN A 198 14.17 3.79 12.41
CA GLN A 198 15.37 3.87 11.58
C GLN A 198 15.26 4.93 10.48
N TYR A 199 14.06 5.46 10.22
CA TYR A 199 13.80 6.40 9.13
C TYR A 199 13.44 7.78 9.65
N ASP A 200 13.88 8.81 8.92
CA ASP A 200 13.42 10.16 9.19
C ASP A 200 11.96 10.35 8.78
N ARG A 201 11.25 11.17 9.55
CA ARG A 201 9.87 11.58 9.29
C ARG A 201 9.66 13.09 9.43
N PHE A 202 10.73 13.87 9.60
CA PHE A 202 10.64 15.30 9.94
C PHE A 202 11.26 16.20 8.88
N VAL A 203 12.10 15.69 7.99
CA VAL A 203 12.70 16.44 6.88
C VAL A 203 11.60 17.12 6.07
N GLN A 204 11.83 18.39 5.73
CA GLN A 204 10.87 19.34 5.14
C GLN A 204 9.71 19.81 6.04
N GLY A 205 9.52 19.25 7.24
CA GLY A 205 8.56 19.76 8.22
C GLY A 205 7.08 19.63 7.84
N ASN A 206 6.78 18.80 6.83
CA ASN A 206 5.44 18.67 6.24
C ASN A 206 4.71 17.39 6.64
N THR A 207 5.35 16.47 7.36
CA THR A 207 4.69 15.28 7.89
C THR A 207 3.70 15.64 9.00
N VAL A 208 2.46 15.21 8.84
CA VAL A 208 1.33 15.56 9.71
C VAL A 208 0.87 14.35 10.53
N LEU A 209 0.75 13.19 9.87
CA LEU A 209 0.57 11.87 10.50
C LEU A 209 1.67 10.95 9.98
N ALA A 210 2.21 10.15 10.88
CA ALA A 210 3.24 9.14 10.61
C ALA A 210 2.96 7.97 11.55
N GLN A 211 3.68 6.86 11.44
CA GLN A 211 3.51 5.71 12.32
C GLN A 211 3.32 6.09 13.82
N PRO A 212 2.41 5.41 14.55
CA PRO A 212 1.65 4.21 14.18
C PRO A 212 0.23 4.50 13.63
N GLU A 213 -0.03 5.68 13.06
CA GLU A 213 -1.38 6.06 12.59
C GLU A 213 -1.82 5.21 11.37
N ASP A 214 -3.14 5.07 11.16
CA ASP A 214 -3.74 4.27 10.06
C ASP A 214 -3.25 4.68 8.66
N ALA A 215 -2.95 5.97 8.47
CA ALA A 215 -2.41 6.49 7.22
C ALA A 215 -1.28 7.50 7.49
N GLY A 216 -0.26 7.46 6.63
CA GLY A 216 0.76 8.52 6.56
C GLY A 216 0.17 9.75 5.87
N MET A 217 0.38 10.94 6.43
CA MET A 217 -0.18 12.18 5.88
C MET A 217 0.89 13.27 5.79
N VAL A 218 0.98 13.92 4.63
CA VAL A 218 1.92 15.01 4.34
C VAL A 218 1.15 16.24 3.87
N ARG A 219 1.47 17.41 4.42
CA ARG A 219 0.99 18.71 3.94
C ARG A 219 1.74 19.07 2.66
N ILE A 220 1.01 19.42 1.61
CA ILE A 220 1.58 19.78 0.31
C ILE A 220 1.49 21.27 0.00
N ASP A 221 0.67 22.01 0.75
CA ASP A 221 0.60 23.48 0.69
C ASP A 221 0.51 24.09 2.09
N GLU A 222 1.41 25.03 2.38
CA GLU A 222 1.46 25.72 3.68
C GLU A 222 0.40 26.81 3.80
N GLU A 223 -0.06 27.39 2.68
CA GLU A 223 -1.07 28.46 2.72
C GLU A 223 -2.47 27.91 2.93
N SER A 224 -2.86 26.88 2.16
CA SER A 224 -4.18 26.27 2.27
C SER A 224 -4.27 25.14 3.29
N ASN A 225 -3.14 24.63 3.81
CA ASN A 225 -3.04 23.39 4.59
C ASN A 225 -3.52 22.13 3.86
N LEU A 226 -3.53 22.13 2.52
CA LEU A 226 -3.87 20.95 1.73
C LEU A 226 -2.90 19.81 2.03
N GLY A 227 -3.41 18.59 2.15
CA GLY A 227 -2.60 17.41 2.41
C GLY A 227 -3.00 16.19 1.61
N VAL A 228 -2.05 15.25 1.53
CA VAL A 228 -2.21 13.93 0.93
C VAL A 228 -2.01 12.88 2.01
N ALA A 229 -2.89 11.89 2.06
CA ALA A 229 -2.79 10.72 2.92
C ALA A 229 -2.58 9.45 2.10
N MET A 230 -1.90 8.47 2.67
CA MET A 230 -1.64 7.18 2.03
C MET A 230 -1.67 6.04 3.06
N ALA A 231 -2.31 4.94 2.68
CA ALA A 231 -2.28 3.67 3.41
C ALA A 231 -1.98 2.52 2.45
N THR A 232 -1.43 1.41 2.96
CA THR A 232 -1.06 0.24 2.18
C THR A 232 -1.43 -1.04 2.90
N ASP A 233 -2.22 -1.91 2.27
CA ASP A 233 -2.75 -3.12 2.89
C ASP A 233 -2.71 -4.32 1.94
N GLY A 234 -2.58 -5.54 2.47
CA GLY A 234 -2.29 -6.71 1.64
C GLY A 234 -2.26 -8.05 2.39
N ASN A 235 -3.33 -8.40 3.09
CA ASN A 235 -3.40 -9.63 3.86
C ASN A 235 -3.49 -10.89 2.96
N GLY A 236 -2.33 -11.48 2.69
CA GLY A 236 -2.23 -12.69 1.86
C GLY A 236 -2.94 -13.93 2.44
N ARG A 237 -3.28 -13.95 3.75
CA ARG A 237 -4.07 -15.06 4.33
C ARG A 237 -5.47 -15.06 3.75
N TYR A 238 -6.12 -13.90 3.69
CA TYR A 238 -7.46 -13.79 3.10
C TYR A 238 -7.44 -14.12 1.61
N ALA A 239 -6.46 -13.62 0.87
CA ALA A 239 -6.33 -13.93 -0.56
C ALA A 239 -5.97 -15.41 -0.83
N LYS A 240 -5.36 -16.12 0.12
CA LYS A 240 -5.20 -17.58 0.05
C LYS A 240 -6.53 -18.32 0.25
N LEU A 241 -7.38 -17.84 1.16
CA LEU A 241 -8.70 -18.44 1.43
C LEU A 241 -9.71 -18.17 0.33
N ASP A 242 -9.68 -16.98 -0.26
CA ASP A 242 -10.50 -16.58 -1.41
C ASP A 242 -9.82 -15.41 -2.14
N PRO A 243 -9.19 -15.61 -3.32
CA PRO A 243 -8.40 -14.57 -3.97
C PRO A 243 -9.21 -13.33 -4.38
N TYR A 244 -10.46 -13.52 -4.81
CA TYR A 244 -11.35 -12.43 -5.19
C TYR A 244 -11.70 -11.55 -3.98
N THR A 245 -12.20 -12.19 -2.92
CA THR A 245 -12.60 -11.49 -1.68
C THR A 245 -11.40 -10.93 -0.95
N GLY A 246 -10.28 -11.65 -0.92
CA GLY A 246 -9.03 -11.18 -0.30
C GLY A 246 -8.45 -9.94 -0.95
N ALA A 247 -8.52 -9.82 -2.28
CA ALA A 247 -8.13 -8.60 -2.99
C ALA A 247 -9.06 -7.43 -2.66
N GLN A 248 -10.38 -7.68 -2.54
CA GLN A 248 -11.33 -6.67 -2.11
C GLN A 248 -11.13 -6.24 -0.65
N LEU A 249 -10.76 -7.15 0.25
CA LEU A 249 -10.42 -6.83 1.63
C LEU A 249 -9.18 -5.93 1.72
N ALA A 250 -8.13 -6.22 0.95
CA ALA A 250 -6.95 -5.35 0.89
C ALA A 250 -7.29 -3.93 0.40
N LEU A 251 -8.16 -3.82 -0.61
CA LEU A 251 -8.67 -2.53 -1.07
C LEU A 251 -9.51 -1.83 0.01
N ALA A 252 -10.44 -2.54 0.63
CA ALA A 252 -11.35 -2.01 1.64
C ALA A 252 -10.60 -1.49 2.87
N GLU A 253 -9.60 -2.24 3.35
CA GLU A 253 -8.75 -1.88 4.48
C GLU A 253 -7.96 -0.60 4.19
N ALA A 254 -7.24 -0.53 3.07
CA ALA A 254 -6.49 0.67 2.68
C ALA A 254 -7.40 1.89 2.45
N TYR A 255 -8.58 1.67 1.87
CA TYR A 255 -9.58 2.71 1.68
C TYR A 255 -10.08 3.27 3.02
N ARG A 256 -10.36 2.38 3.97
CA ARG A 256 -10.82 2.71 5.31
C ARG A 256 -9.73 3.38 6.14
N ASN A 257 -8.47 2.93 6.06
CA ASN A 257 -7.32 3.54 6.73
C ASN A 257 -7.13 5.01 6.31
N VAL A 258 -7.20 5.30 5.01
CA VAL A 258 -7.17 6.68 4.51
C VAL A 258 -8.36 7.47 5.05
N ALA A 259 -9.57 6.91 5.03
CA ALA A 259 -10.77 7.60 5.52
C ALA A 259 -10.76 7.84 7.04
N ALA A 260 -10.19 6.93 7.83
CA ALA A 260 -10.06 7.04 9.27
C ALA A 260 -9.19 8.24 9.67
N SER A 261 -8.18 8.58 8.85
CA SER A 261 -7.37 9.80 9.03
C SER A 261 -8.11 11.12 8.74
N GLY A 262 -9.33 11.05 8.19
CA GLY A 262 -10.14 12.20 7.75
C GLY A 262 -9.95 12.59 6.28
N ALA A 263 -9.02 11.94 5.57
CA ALA A 263 -8.79 12.19 4.15
C ALA A 263 -9.81 11.44 3.27
N LYS A 264 -10.15 12.00 2.11
CA LYS A 264 -11.01 11.35 1.12
C LYS A 264 -10.17 10.45 0.21
N PRO A 265 -10.42 9.12 0.16
CA PRO A 265 -9.78 8.23 -0.82
C PRO A 265 -10.12 8.62 -2.27
N LEU A 266 -9.15 8.58 -3.18
CA LEU A 266 -9.33 9.02 -4.57
C LEU A 266 -8.78 8.07 -5.62
N ALA A 267 -7.66 7.40 -5.36
CA ALA A 267 -6.99 6.56 -6.35
C ALA A 267 -6.21 5.45 -5.66
N ILE A 268 -5.87 4.41 -6.42
CA ILE A 268 -5.03 3.32 -5.91
C ILE A 268 -3.81 3.07 -6.78
N SER A 269 -2.79 2.48 -6.16
CA SER A 269 -1.73 1.74 -6.84
C SER A 269 -1.72 0.31 -6.30
N ASP A 270 -1.42 -0.67 -7.13
CA ASP A 270 -1.37 -2.07 -6.70
C ASP A 270 0.00 -2.72 -6.94
N CYS A 271 0.36 -3.66 -6.07
CA CYS A 271 1.53 -4.52 -6.25
C CYS A 271 1.07 -5.97 -6.11
N LEU A 272 0.90 -6.63 -7.26
CA LEU A 272 0.36 -7.98 -7.37
C LEU A 272 1.50 -9.00 -7.27
N ASN A 273 1.62 -9.68 -6.13
CA ASN A 273 2.68 -10.66 -5.88
C ASN A 273 2.13 -12.09 -5.87
N PHE A 274 2.56 -12.89 -6.85
CA PHE A 274 2.08 -14.26 -7.06
C PHE A 274 3.23 -15.22 -7.42
N GLY A 275 2.98 -16.52 -7.28
CA GLY A 275 3.89 -17.59 -7.71
C GLY A 275 4.05 -17.66 -9.23
N SER A 276 4.53 -18.79 -9.74
CA SER A 276 4.67 -19.00 -11.18
C SER A 276 3.31 -19.00 -11.89
N PRO A 277 3.12 -18.19 -12.95
CA PRO A 277 1.90 -18.17 -13.74
C PRO A 277 1.79 -19.40 -14.66
N GLU A 278 2.80 -20.26 -14.69
CA GLU A 278 2.77 -21.54 -15.40
C GLU A 278 1.96 -22.60 -14.65
N ASP A 279 1.75 -22.42 -13.35
CA ASP A 279 0.85 -23.23 -12.56
C ASP A 279 -0.60 -22.75 -12.75
N PRO A 280 -1.52 -23.58 -13.27
CA PRO A 280 -2.92 -23.20 -13.46
C PRO A 280 -3.63 -22.76 -12.16
N ASP A 281 -3.23 -23.30 -11.01
CA ASP A 281 -3.79 -22.95 -9.70
C ASP A 281 -3.41 -21.50 -9.35
N VAL A 282 -2.13 -21.15 -9.49
CA VAL A 282 -1.59 -19.82 -9.21
C VAL A 282 -2.14 -18.79 -10.20
N MET A 283 -2.18 -19.13 -11.49
CA MET A 283 -2.75 -18.25 -12.51
C MET A 283 -4.24 -17.99 -12.27
N TRP A 284 -4.98 -18.96 -11.72
CA TRP A 284 -6.38 -18.75 -11.32
C TRP A 284 -6.49 -17.79 -10.14
N GLN A 285 -5.62 -17.93 -9.13
CA GLN A 285 -5.57 -17.00 -8.01
C GLN A 285 -5.25 -15.57 -8.46
N PHE A 286 -4.30 -15.40 -9.40
CA PHE A 286 -3.97 -14.11 -9.99
C PHE A 286 -5.16 -13.50 -10.75
N ALA A 287 -5.83 -14.29 -11.59
CA ALA A 287 -7.00 -13.85 -12.35
C ALA A 287 -8.14 -13.41 -11.43
N GLU A 288 -8.44 -14.19 -10.39
CA GLU A 288 -9.52 -13.89 -9.44
C GLU A 288 -9.21 -12.69 -8.55
N ALA A 289 -7.97 -12.53 -8.08
CA ALA A 289 -7.55 -11.36 -7.31
C ALA A 289 -7.61 -10.08 -8.15
N THR A 290 -7.12 -10.14 -9.40
CA THR A 290 -7.19 -9.00 -10.34
C THR A 290 -8.65 -8.62 -10.62
N ARG A 291 -9.52 -9.61 -10.81
CA ARG A 291 -10.97 -9.41 -11.00
C ARG A 291 -11.61 -8.78 -9.76
N GLY A 292 -11.28 -9.26 -8.56
CA GLY A 292 -11.77 -8.72 -7.29
C GLY A 292 -11.38 -7.26 -7.09
N LEU A 293 -10.11 -6.94 -7.36
CA LEU A 293 -9.61 -5.58 -7.27
C LEU A 293 -10.27 -4.66 -8.30
N ALA A 294 -10.40 -5.09 -9.55
CA ALA A 294 -11.05 -4.31 -10.61
C ALA A 294 -12.52 -4.01 -10.31
N ASP A 295 -13.30 -5.03 -9.89
CA ASP A 295 -14.70 -4.87 -9.50
C ASP A 295 -14.83 -3.93 -8.29
N GLY A 296 -13.94 -4.09 -7.30
CA GLY A 296 -13.95 -3.24 -6.10
C GLY A 296 -13.62 -1.78 -6.40
N CYS A 297 -12.62 -1.53 -7.24
CA CYS A 297 -12.26 -0.18 -7.71
C CYS A 297 -13.41 0.48 -8.46
N LEU A 298 -14.12 -0.27 -9.31
CA LEU A 298 -15.27 0.21 -10.04
C LEU A 298 -16.41 0.62 -9.09
N GLN A 299 -16.67 -0.16 -8.05
CA GLN A 299 -17.72 0.11 -7.08
C GLN A 299 -17.40 1.30 -6.15
N LEU A 300 -16.18 1.35 -5.61
CA LEU A 300 -15.74 2.46 -4.75
C LEU A 300 -15.48 3.75 -5.53
N GLY A 301 -15.26 3.66 -6.83
CA GLY A 301 -14.94 4.81 -7.69
C GLY A 301 -13.50 5.28 -7.52
N THR A 302 -12.58 4.35 -7.30
CA THR A 302 -11.15 4.60 -7.06
C THR A 302 -10.32 3.99 -8.20
N PRO A 303 -9.94 4.75 -9.23
CA PRO A 303 -9.16 4.23 -10.35
C PRO A 303 -7.77 3.75 -9.92
N VAL A 304 -7.28 2.71 -10.61
CA VAL A 304 -5.88 2.29 -10.55
C VAL A 304 -5.05 3.27 -11.39
N THR A 305 -4.13 3.99 -10.76
CA THR A 305 -3.29 5.02 -11.43
C THR A 305 -1.87 4.53 -11.74
N GLY A 306 -1.49 3.37 -11.21
CA GLY A 306 -0.20 2.73 -11.42
C GLY A 306 -0.15 1.40 -10.69
N GLY A 307 0.88 0.61 -10.93
CA GLY A 307 1.04 -0.65 -10.22
C GLY A 307 2.23 -1.47 -10.69
N ASN A 308 2.40 -2.63 -10.08
CA ASN A 308 3.45 -3.59 -10.38
C ASN A 308 2.90 -5.02 -10.33
N VAL A 309 3.42 -5.90 -11.18
CA VAL A 309 3.11 -7.32 -11.16
C VAL A 309 4.40 -8.12 -10.99
N SER A 310 4.54 -8.76 -9.83
CA SER A 310 5.65 -9.65 -9.51
C SER A 310 5.16 -11.09 -9.55
N LEU A 311 5.63 -11.85 -10.53
CA LEU A 311 5.33 -13.27 -10.72
C LEU A 311 6.55 -14.13 -10.34
N TYR A 312 6.35 -15.44 -10.29
CA TYR A 312 7.42 -16.40 -9.95
C TYR A 312 7.95 -16.28 -8.50
N ASN A 313 7.16 -15.70 -7.59
CA ASN A 313 7.46 -15.65 -6.16
C ASN A 313 7.25 -17.01 -5.50
N GLN A 314 8.23 -17.90 -5.64
CA GLN A 314 8.19 -19.24 -5.05
C GLN A 314 9.58 -19.78 -4.69
N THR A 315 9.64 -20.62 -3.67
CA THR A 315 10.84 -21.38 -3.33
C THR A 315 10.61 -22.85 -3.65
N GLY A 316 11.27 -23.35 -4.69
CA GLY A 316 10.98 -24.69 -5.21
C GLY A 316 9.55 -24.76 -5.74
N GLU A 317 8.77 -25.69 -5.20
CA GLU A 317 7.34 -25.87 -5.54
C GLU A 317 6.40 -25.05 -4.65
N THR A 318 6.92 -24.38 -3.62
CA THR A 318 6.10 -23.62 -2.67
C THR A 318 5.98 -22.17 -3.11
N ALA A 319 4.82 -21.83 -3.69
CA ALA A 319 4.43 -20.45 -3.94
C ALA A 319 4.13 -19.70 -2.63
N ILE A 320 4.35 -18.39 -2.62
CA ILE A 320 3.82 -17.52 -1.57
C ILE A 320 2.29 -17.59 -1.53
N HIS A 321 1.69 -17.08 -0.46
CA HIS A 321 0.26 -16.75 -0.54
C HIS A 321 0.06 -15.68 -1.62
N PRO A 322 -1.04 -15.73 -2.39
CA PRO A 322 -1.47 -14.59 -3.22
C PRO A 322 -1.43 -13.32 -2.38
N THR A 323 -0.68 -12.31 -2.79
CA THR A 323 -0.50 -11.10 -2.00
C THR A 323 -0.68 -9.86 -2.89
N PRO A 324 -1.95 -9.51 -3.20
CA PRO A 324 -2.25 -8.20 -3.74
C PRO A 324 -2.05 -7.15 -2.63
N VAL A 325 -1.03 -6.31 -2.77
CA VAL A 325 -0.84 -5.16 -1.89
C VAL A 325 -1.47 -3.95 -2.58
N VAL A 326 -2.38 -3.27 -1.90
CA VAL A 326 -3.10 -2.11 -2.41
C VAL A 326 -2.67 -0.88 -1.62
N ALA A 327 -2.17 0.13 -2.33
CA ALA A 327 -1.93 1.45 -1.81
C ALA A 327 -3.10 2.36 -2.19
N VAL A 328 -3.70 3.06 -1.23
CA VAL A 328 -4.74 4.05 -1.49
C VAL A 328 -4.21 5.44 -1.21
N LEU A 329 -4.43 6.35 -2.15
CA LEU A 329 -4.13 7.78 -2.04
C LEU A 329 -5.41 8.55 -1.72
N GLY A 330 -5.34 9.43 -0.72
CA GLY A 330 -6.42 10.33 -0.36
C GLY A 330 -5.98 11.78 -0.22
N VAL A 331 -6.95 12.69 -0.27
CA VAL A 331 -6.73 14.13 -0.11
C VAL A 331 -7.56 14.65 1.06
N ILE A 332 -6.94 15.50 1.86
CA ILE A 332 -7.60 16.29 2.91
C ILE A 332 -7.39 17.78 2.58
N ASP A 333 -8.46 18.55 2.61
CA ASP A 333 -8.46 19.97 2.27
C ASP A 333 -7.81 20.85 3.35
N ASP A 334 -7.79 20.39 4.60
CA ASP A 334 -7.03 21.01 5.69
C ASP A 334 -6.51 19.97 6.68
N VAL A 335 -5.19 19.74 6.70
CA VAL A 335 -4.52 18.78 7.58
C VAL A 335 -4.70 19.05 9.07
N ASN A 336 -5.13 20.26 9.47
CA ASN A 336 -5.42 20.54 10.88
C ASN A 336 -6.65 19.80 11.39
N ARG A 337 -7.50 19.26 10.49
CA ARG A 337 -8.68 18.44 10.83
C ARG A 337 -8.42 16.94 10.78
N ARG A 338 -7.17 16.51 10.58
CA ARG A 338 -6.79 15.10 10.61
C ARG A 338 -7.32 14.41 11.89
N THR A 339 -7.60 13.12 11.77
CA THR A 339 -8.01 12.30 12.91
C THR A 339 -6.87 11.32 13.26
N PRO A 340 -6.28 11.41 14.46
CA PRO A 340 -5.32 10.42 14.93
C PRO A 340 -6.01 9.17 15.50
N ILE A 341 -5.24 8.11 15.75
CA ILE A 341 -5.72 6.90 16.45
C ILE A 341 -5.72 7.07 17.99
N ALA A 342 -5.09 8.12 18.49
CA ALA A 342 -4.74 8.26 19.91
C ALA A 342 -5.96 8.51 20.82
N PHE A 343 -6.17 7.67 21.83
CA PHE A 343 -7.10 7.98 22.93
C PHE A 343 -6.45 8.95 23.92
N ALA A 344 -6.32 10.22 23.53
CA ALA A 344 -5.55 11.22 24.25
C ALA A 344 -6.30 11.88 25.43
N GLU A 345 -7.63 11.90 25.40
CA GLU A 345 -8.45 12.64 26.37
C GLU A 345 -9.36 11.70 27.17
N GLU A 346 -9.20 11.70 28.49
CA GLU A 346 -10.05 10.91 29.39
C GLU A 346 -11.53 11.36 29.35
N GLY A 347 -12.42 10.40 29.59
CA GLY A 347 -13.86 10.64 29.68
C GLY A 347 -14.58 10.70 28.32
N GLN A 348 -13.85 10.64 27.21
CA GLN A 348 -14.42 10.48 25.86
C GLN A 348 -15.11 9.15 25.69
N LEU A 349 -16.20 9.16 24.93
CA LEU A 349 -17.04 7.99 24.72
C LEU A 349 -16.49 7.17 23.56
N LEU A 350 -16.37 5.86 23.76
CA LEU A 350 -15.93 4.95 22.71
C LEU A 350 -17.13 4.37 21.99
N TYR A 351 -17.14 4.54 20.67
CA TYR A 351 -18.16 3.98 19.78
C TYR A 351 -17.53 3.01 18.78
N LEU A 352 -18.12 1.84 18.65
CA LEU A 352 -17.83 0.88 17.59
C LEU A 352 -18.79 1.13 16.42
N LEU A 353 -18.22 1.40 15.26
CA LEU A 353 -18.94 1.55 14.01
C LEU A 353 -18.96 0.23 13.25
N GLY A 354 -20.10 -0.07 12.62
CA GLY A 354 -20.29 -1.27 11.79
C GLY A 354 -20.77 -2.50 12.58
N ASP A 355 -20.79 -3.65 11.91
CA ASP A 355 -21.40 -4.89 12.41
C ASP A 355 -20.34 -5.93 12.74
N THR A 356 -20.40 -6.51 13.95
CA THR A 356 -19.51 -7.60 14.36
C THR A 356 -20.18 -8.94 14.11
N ARG A 357 -19.51 -9.81 13.35
CA ARG A 357 -19.94 -11.20 13.06
C ARG A 357 -18.90 -12.20 13.57
N GLU A 358 -19.31 -13.46 13.62
CA GLU A 358 -18.46 -14.60 13.98
C GLU A 358 -17.56 -15.02 12.80
N GLU A 359 -16.65 -14.12 12.43
CA GLU A 359 -15.77 -14.24 11.26
C GLU A 359 -14.32 -14.36 11.71
N PHE A 360 -13.84 -15.61 11.81
CA PHE A 360 -12.49 -15.93 12.28
C PHE A 360 -11.61 -16.64 11.24
N GLY A 361 -12.16 -16.90 10.05
CA GLY A 361 -11.43 -17.56 8.97
C GLY A 361 -10.23 -16.73 8.51
N GLY A 362 -9.02 -17.30 8.64
CA GLY A 362 -7.77 -16.61 8.33
C GLY A 362 -7.34 -15.56 9.35
N SER A 363 -8.01 -15.45 10.50
CA SER A 363 -7.77 -14.39 11.48
C SER A 363 -6.42 -14.48 12.19
N ALA A 364 -5.94 -13.35 12.72
CA ALA A 364 -4.75 -13.29 13.57
C ALA A 364 -4.91 -14.19 14.79
N TRP A 365 -6.11 -14.28 15.35
CA TRP A 365 -6.42 -15.23 16.43
C TRP A 365 -6.21 -16.69 16.00
N SER A 366 -6.81 -17.11 14.87
CA SER A 366 -6.67 -18.50 14.41
C SER A 366 -5.22 -18.86 14.11
N GLN A 367 -4.45 -17.91 13.56
CA GLN A 367 -3.04 -18.09 13.27
C GLN A 367 -2.18 -18.16 14.55
N VAL A 368 -2.33 -17.21 15.46
CA VAL A 368 -1.44 -17.06 16.63
C VAL A 368 -1.76 -18.08 17.71
N VAL A 369 -3.04 -18.37 17.95
CA VAL A 369 -3.45 -19.29 19.01
C VAL A 369 -3.39 -20.73 18.53
N HIS A 370 -3.81 -21.01 17.29
CA HIS A 370 -4.00 -22.37 16.79
C HIS A 370 -3.09 -22.77 15.63
N HIS A 371 -2.28 -21.87 15.09
CA HIS A 371 -1.48 -22.12 13.86
C HIS A 371 -2.36 -22.57 12.68
N HIS A 372 -3.58 -22.02 12.62
CA HIS A 372 -4.62 -22.44 11.68
C HIS A 372 -4.81 -21.43 10.54
N LEU A 373 -4.92 -21.95 9.32
CA LEU A 373 -5.34 -21.22 8.13
C LEU A 373 -6.41 -22.04 7.39
N GLY A 374 -7.65 -21.60 7.47
CA GLY A 374 -8.82 -22.23 6.85
C GLY A 374 -10.07 -21.40 7.10
N GLY A 375 -11.18 -21.79 6.45
CA GLY A 375 -12.44 -21.06 6.49
C GLY A 375 -12.58 -20.06 5.33
N LEU A 376 -13.59 -19.21 5.43
CA LEU A 376 -13.77 -18.08 4.52
C LEU A 376 -13.22 -16.81 5.17
N PRO A 377 -12.62 -15.88 4.40
CA PRO A 377 -12.24 -14.58 4.92
C PRO A 377 -13.50 -13.76 5.29
N PRO A 378 -13.36 -12.67 6.05
CA PRO A 378 -14.49 -11.79 6.40
C PRO A 378 -15.29 -11.33 5.16
N GLN A 379 -16.60 -11.19 5.31
CA GLN A 379 -17.44 -10.71 4.21
C GLN A 379 -17.15 -9.24 3.89
N VAL A 380 -16.97 -8.95 2.61
CA VAL A 380 -16.81 -7.58 2.10
C VAL A 380 -18.17 -7.01 1.71
N ASP A 381 -18.45 -5.80 2.17
CA ASP A 381 -19.55 -4.97 1.68
C ASP A 381 -19.02 -3.57 1.38
N LEU A 382 -18.69 -3.31 0.11
CA LEU A 382 -18.05 -2.07 -0.32
C LEU A 382 -18.97 -0.86 -0.22
N ASP A 383 -20.30 -1.04 -0.26
CA ASP A 383 -21.24 0.06 -0.05
C ASP A 383 -21.25 0.47 1.43
N ARG A 384 -21.12 -0.51 2.35
CA ARG A 384 -20.94 -0.25 3.78
C ARG A 384 -19.58 0.38 4.07
N GLU A 385 -18.51 -0.05 3.40
CA GLU A 385 -17.19 0.60 3.52
C GLU A 385 -17.23 2.06 3.09
N LYS A 386 -17.86 2.35 1.95
CA LYS A 386 -18.05 3.72 1.48
C LYS A 386 -18.85 4.56 2.47
N LEU A 387 -19.93 4.01 3.03
CA LEU A 387 -20.74 4.67 4.05
C LEU A 387 -19.93 4.97 5.33
N LEU A 388 -19.13 4.01 5.80
CA LEU A 388 -18.23 4.19 6.94
C LEU A 388 -17.25 5.32 6.68
N ALA A 389 -16.56 5.31 5.52
CA ALA A 389 -15.63 6.36 5.14
C ALA A 389 -16.30 7.74 5.08
N ASP A 390 -17.49 7.85 4.46
CA ASP A 390 -18.24 9.11 4.39
C ASP A 390 -18.58 9.66 5.78
N ILE A 391 -18.82 8.79 6.77
CA ILE A 391 -19.05 9.16 8.16
C ILE A 391 -17.76 9.61 8.84
N LEU A 392 -16.66 8.88 8.71
CA LEU A 392 -15.36 9.21 9.30
C LEU A 392 -14.84 10.56 8.78
N ILE A 393 -14.91 10.77 7.46
CA ILE A 393 -14.51 12.03 6.81
C ILE A 393 -15.41 13.19 7.27
N SER A 394 -16.73 12.97 7.36
CA SER A 394 -17.65 14.02 7.85
C SER A 394 -17.41 14.36 9.32
N ALA A 395 -17.16 13.35 10.15
CA ALA A 395 -16.89 13.51 11.58
C ALA A 395 -15.58 14.27 11.82
N SER A 396 -14.52 13.94 11.07
CA SER A 396 -13.27 14.70 11.03
C SER A 396 -13.49 16.15 10.62
N ARG A 397 -14.17 16.38 9.48
CA ARG A 397 -14.42 17.71 8.93
C ARG A 397 -15.17 18.62 9.90
N ASP A 398 -16.15 18.07 10.61
CA ASP A 398 -17.08 18.80 11.47
C ASP A 398 -16.68 18.76 12.97
N GLY A 399 -15.52 18.18 13.29
CA GLY A 399 -14.95 18.11 14.65
C GLY A 399 -15.78 17.30 15.63
N MET A 400 -16.39 16.20 15.18
CA MET A 400 -17.27 15.35 16.00
C MET A 400 -16.53 14.23 16.74
N ILE A 401 -15.31 13.91 16.31
CA ILE A 401 -14.47 12.85 16.89
C ILE A 401 -13.05 13.39 17.07
N ASP A 402 -12.38 12.94 18.12
CA ASP A 402 -10.98 13.30 18.39
C ASP A 402 -10.02 12.15 18.03
N ALA A 403 -10.54 10.93 17.91
CA ALA A 403 -9.79 9.77 17.44
C ALA A 403 -10.65 8.82 16.62
N ALA A 404 -10.02 8.14 15.67
CA ALA A 404 -10.57 7.02 14.92
C ALA A 404 -9.46 6.02 14.64
N HIS A 405 -9.78 4.74 14.74
CA HIS A 405 -8.89 3.66 14.36
C HIS A 405 -9.69 2.56 13.65
N ASP A 406 -9.19 2.11 12.50
CA ASP A 406 -9.75 0.98 11.77
C ASP A 406 -9.74 -0.32 12.61
N LEU A 407 -10.58 -1.29 12.21
CA LEU A 407 -10.55 -2.65 12.77
C LEU A 407 -10.12 -3.63 11.68
N SER A 408 -8.89 -4.10 11.79
CA SER A 408 -8.23 -5.00 10.85
C SER A 408 -7.78 -6.29 11.55
N ASP A 409 -6.53 -6.71 11.36
CA ASP A 409 -5.95 -7.88 11.98
C ASP A 409 -6.00 -7.76 13.52
N GLY A 410 -6.46 -8.81 14.20
CA GLY A 410 -6.61 -8.83 15.65
C GLY A 410 -7.90 -8.24 16.19
N GLY A 411 -8.70 -7.57 15.35
CA GLY A 411 -10.02 -7.08 15.70
C GLY A 411 -10.00 -5.88 16.66
N LEU A 412 -11.12 -5.68 17.36
CA LEU A 412 -11.33 -4.52 18.23
C LEU A 412 -10.26 -4.39 19.31
N VAL A 413 -9.82 -5.51 19.90
CA VAL A 413 -8.86 -5.45 21.01
C VAL A 413 -7.51 -4.92 20.57
N GLN A 414 -7.08 -5.21 19.33
CA GLN A 414 -5.84 -4.69 18.78
C GLN A 414 -5.93 -3.16 18.63
N ALA A 415 -6.97 -2.68 17.96
CA ALA A 415 -7.20 -1.25 17.76
C ALA A 415 -7.30 -0.48 19.08
N VAL A 416 -7.97 -1.03 20.10
CA VAL A 416 -8.04 -0.39 21.43
C VAL A 416 -6.67 -0.35 22.11
N VAL A 417 -5.90 -1.44 22.04
CA VAL A 417 -4.53 -1.48 22.60
C VAL A 417 -3.64 -0.45 21.93
N GLU A 418 -3.65 -0.37 20.61
CA GLU A 418 -2.85 0.60 19.85
C GLU A 418 -3.26 2.04 20.16
N SER A 419 -4.57 2.32 20.21
CA SER A 419 -5.11 3.64 20.55
C SER A 419 -4.75 4.07 21.98
N CYS A 420 -4.84 3.17 22.95
CA CYS A 420 -4.48 3.41 24.35
C CYS A 420 -2.98 3.66 24.51
N LEU A 421 -2.13 2.82 23.90
CA LEU A 421 -0.68 2.98 23.93
C LEU A 421 -0.23 4.28 23.27
N ARG A 422 -0.89 4.68 22.17
CA ARG A 422 -0.62 5.93 21.46
C ARG A 422 -1.08 7.15 22.26
N GLY A 423 -2.24 7.07 22.91
CA GLY A 423 -2.84 8.16 23.68
C GLY A 423 -2.30 8.31 25.10
N GLY A 424 -1.71 7.26 25.67
CA GLY A 424 -1.21 7.24 27.04
C GLY A 424 -2.29 7.05 28.12
N ASN A 425 -3.52 6.72 27.72
CA ASN A 425 -4.65 6.47 28.61
C ASN A 425 -5.23 5.07 28.38
N GLY A 426 -5.84 4.52 29.42
CA GLY A 426 -6.60 3.27 29.38
C GLY A 426 -7.99 3.43 28.79
N ALA A 427 -8.73 2.32 28.75
CA ALA A 427 -10.10 2.30 28.28
C ALA A 427 -10.91 1.28 29.06
N ARG A 428 -12.16 1.61 29.38
CA ARG A 428 -13.11 0.67 29.93
C ARG A 428 -14.16 0.33 28.90
N LEU A 429 -14.20 -0.94 28.52
CA LEU A 429 -15.07 -1.51 27.51
C LEU A 429 -16.24 -2.26 28.15
N VAL A 430 -17.38 -2.21 27.49
CA VAL A 430 -18.60 -2.94 27.83
C VAL A 430 -18.98 -3.78 26.62
N VAL A 431 -19.10 -5.09 26.82
CA VAL A 431 -19.54 -6.02 25.78
C VAL A 431 -21.00 -5.72 25.45
N PRO A 432 -21.35 -5.43 24.18
CA PRO A 432 -22.73 -5.18 23.79
C PRO A 432 -23.64 -6.38 24.00
N ASP A 433 -24.92 -6.12 24.30
CA ASP A 433 -25.94 -7.17 24.41
C ASP A 433 -26.01 -8.00 23.11
N GLY A 434 -25.98 -9.32 23.24
CA GLY A 434 -26.07 -10.26 22.11
C GLY A 434 -24.73 -10.67 21.49
N LEU A 435 -23.61 -10.12 21.96
CA LEU A 435 -22.26 -10.61 21.64
C LEU A 435 -21.59 -11.23 22.86
N ASP A 436 -20.78 -12.26 22.65
CA ASP A 436 -19.85 -12.73 23.67
C ASP A 436 -18.53 -11.94 23.61
N ALA A 437 -17.82 -11.88 24.73
CA ALA A 437 -16.58 -11.10 24.84
C ALA A 437 -15.49 -11.54 23.84
N PHE A 438 -15.43 -12.83 23.52
CA PHE A 438 -14.45 -13.36 22.57
C PHE A 438 -14.74 -12.83 21.15
N THR A 439 -15.98 -12.96 20.67
CA THR A 439 -16.40 -12.45 19.36
C THR A 439 -16.30 -10.94 19.28
N PHE A 440 -16.70 -10.23 20.34
CA PHE A 440 -16.61 -8.78 20.42
C PHE A 440 -15.17 -8.25 20.25
N LEU A 441 -14.20 -8.90 20.90
CA LEU A 441 -12.81 -8.45 20.94
C LEU A 441 -11.99 -8.88 19.72
N LEU A 442 -12.18 -10.11 19.25
CA LEU A 442 -11.23 -10.79 18.34
C LEU A 442 -11.77 -11.03 16.92
N SER A 443 -13.05 -10.75 16.66
CA SER A 443 -13.58 -10.81 15.31
C SER A 443 -12.89 -9.81 14.40
N GLU A 444 -12.61 -10.21 13.16
CA GLU A 444 -12.01 -9.38 12.11
C GLU A 444 -13.02 -9.03 11.00
N SER A 445 -14.32 -8.99 11.32
CA SER A 445 -15.34 -8.46 10.40
C SER A 445 -14.91 -7.12 9.77
N ALA A 446 -15.02 -7.01 8.45
CA ALA A 446 -14.68 -5.80 7.70
C ALA A 446 -15.71 -4.68 7.91
N GLY A 447 -15.42 -3.46 7.46
CA GLY A 447 -16.34 -2.33 7.54
C GLY A 447 -16.57 -1.79 8.95
N ARG A 448 -15.54 -1.85 9.80
CA ARG A 448 -15.60 -1.38 11.19
C ARG A 448 -14.48 -0.42 11.55
N ALA A 449 -14.76 0.47 12.50
CA ALA A 449 -13.80 1.38 13.13
C ALA A 449 -14.23 1.67 14.57
N VAL A 450 -13.28 1.94 15.45
CA VAL A 450 -13.54 2.47 16.79
C VAL A 450 -13.23 3.98 16.78
N VAL A 451 -14.10 4.78 17.42
CA VAL A 451 -13.90 6.23 17.52
C VAL A 451 -14.02 6.71 18.95
N ALA A 452 -13.26 7.75 19.28
CA ALA A 452 -13.39 8.50 20.52
C ALA A 452 -14.16 9.80 20.28
N VAL A 453 -15.32 9.91 20.94
CA VAL A 453 -16.29 10.99 20.75
C VAL A 453 -16.29 11.88 21.99
N PRO A 454 -16.03 13.20 21.85
CA PRO A 454 -16.24 14.16 22.93
C PRO A 454 -17.70 14.11 23.42
N ARG A 455 -17.91 14.20 24.74
CA ARG A 455 -19.27 14.13 25.31
C ARG A 455 -20.20 15.21 24.78
N SER A 456 -19.67 16.38 24.41
CA SER A 456 -20.43 17.47 23.80
C SER A 456 -20.94 17.15 22.40
N GLU A 457 -20.28 16.22 21.70
CA GLU A 457 -20.54 15.87 20.31
C GLU A 457 -21.34 14.57 20.14
N GLU A 458 -21.54 13.80 21.23
CA GLU A 458 -22.23 12.50 21.20
C GLU A 458 -23.56 12.54 20.43
N LEU A 459 -24.41 13.53 20.73
CA LEU A 459 -25.73 13.63 20.09
C LEU A 459 -25.60 13.94 18.59
N ARG A 460 -24.71 14.86 18.21
CA ARG A 460 -24.47 15.20 16.80
C ARG A 460 -23.92 13.99 16.02
N PHE A 461 -22.97 13.28 16.61
CA PHE A 461 -22.36 12.11 16.01
C PHE A 461 -23.37 10.97 15.82
N THR A 462 -24.10 10.60 16.88
CA THR A 462 -25.08 9.51 16.84
C THR A 462 -26.27 9.81 15.93
N ASP A 463 -26.75 11.07 15.89
CA ASP A 463 -27.77 11.50 14.94
C ASP A 463 -27.29 11.36 13.49
N MET A 464 -26.03 11.71 13.19
CA MET A 464 -25.45 11.55 11.86
C MET A 464 -25.37 10.06 11.46
N CYS A 465 -24.85 9.20 12.35
CA CYS A 465 -24.76 7.76 12.10
C CYS A 465 -26.16 7.16 11.86
N GLY A 466 -27.13 7.50 12.72
CA GLY A 466 -28.51 7.05 12.61
C GLY A 466 -29.19 7.51 11.30
N ALA A 467 -29.02 8.78 10.94
CA ALA A 467 -29.59 9.35 9.71
C ALA A 467 -29.04 8.70 8.43
N ARG A 468 -27.79 8.24 8.45
CA ARG A 468 -27.14 7.56 7.32
C ARG A 468 -27.23 6.03 7.39
N GLY A 469 -27.79 5.47 8.46
CA GLY A 469 -28.00 4.02 8.62
C GLY A 469 -26.74 3.21 8.95
N LEU A 470 -25.72 3.83 9.52
CA LEU A 470 -24.54 3.11 10.03
C LEU A 470 -24.72 2.78 11.52
N PRO A 471 -24.64 1.50 11.93
CA PRO A 471 -24.62 1.13 13.33
C PRO A 471 -23.46 1.81 14.07
N ALA A 472 -23.78 2.46 15.19
CA ALA A 472 -22.83 3.07 16.09
C ALA A 472 -23.18 2.62 17.52
N THR A 473 -22.44 1.65 18.02
CA THR A 473 -22.68 1.07 19.35
C THR A 473 -21.73 1.70 20.34
N ARG A 474 -22.25 2.29 21.42
CA ARG A 474 -21.39 2.76 22.52
C ARG A 474 -20.81 1.54 23.22
N ILE A 475 -19.49 1.42 23.19
CA ILE A 475 -18.76 0.28 23.74
C ILE A 475 -17.92 0.63 24.95
N GLY A 476 -17.81 1.89 25.33
CA GLY A 476 -16.97 2.23 26.48
C GLY A 476 -16.68 3.71 26.67
N VAL A 477 -15.59 3.94 27.37
CA VAL A 477 -15.06 5.27 27.70
C VAL A 477 -13.54 5.17 27.83
N VAL A 478 -12.82 6.21 27.40
CA VAL A 478 -11.39 6.38 27.69
C VAL A 478 -11.26 6.70 29.18
N ASP A 479 -10.57 5.87 29.95
CA ASP A 479 -10.60 5.92 31.42
C ASP A 479 -9.41 5.16 32.03
N GLY A 480 -8.72 5.79 32.98
CA GLY A 480 -7.65 5.18 33.76
C GLY A 480 -6.36 4.90 32.98
N ASP A 481 -5.58 3.94 33.48
CA ASP A 481 -4.26 3.52 32.96
C ASP A 481 -4.22 2.07 32.49
N THR A 482 -5.36 1.38 32.49
CA THR A 482 -5.51 -0.03 32.09
C THR A 482 -6.60 -0.19 31.05
N ILE A 483 -6.55 -1.27 30.26
CA ILE A 483 -7.68 -1.66 29.42
C ILE A 483 -8.53 -2.65 30.21
N GLU A 484 -9.71 -2.23 30.65
CA GLU A 484 -10.68 -3.05 31.36
C GLU A 484 -11.81 -3.48 30.42
N VAL A 485 -12.02 -4.79 30.29
CA VAL A 485 -13.23 -5.35 29.69
C VAL A 485 -14.16 -5.73 30.84
N GLN A 486 -15.24 -4.95 31.02
CA GLN A 486 -16.08 -5.02 32.21
C GLN A 486 -16.67 -6.42 32.41
N GLY A 487 -16.43 -7.00 33.59
CA GLY A 487 -16.90 -8.34 33.96
C GLY A 487 -16.02 -9.48 33.45
N GLU A 488 -14.98 -9.19 32.66
CA GLU A 488 -14.07 -10.18 32.08
C GLU A 488 -12.66 -10.04 32.69
N PHE A 489 -11.86 -9.08 32.22
CA PHE A 489 -10.46 -8.94 32.61
C PHE A 489 -9.92 -7.51 32.46
N SER A 490 -8.73 -7.27 33.01
CA SER A 490 -7.94 -6.06 32.75
C SER A 490 -6.51 -6.42 32.30
N ILE A 491 -5.92 -5.62 31.41
CA ILE A 491 -4.54 -5.75 30.95
C ILE A 491 -3.75 -4.44 31.05
#